data_AF-A0A433VL84-F1
#
_entry.id   AF-A0A433VL84-F1
#
_cell.length_a   1.000
_cell.length_b   1.000
_cell.length_c   1.000
_cell.angle_alpha   90.00
_cell.angle_beta   90.00
_cell.angle_gamma   90.00
#
_symmetry.space_group_name_H-M   'P 1'
#
loop_
_entity.id
_entity.type
_entity.pdbx_description
1 polymer ?
#
loop_
_entity_poly.entity_id
_entity_poly.type
_entity_poly.pdbx_seq_one_letter_code
_entity_poly.pdbx_strand_id
1 'polypeptide(L)'
;MNIVGPPLGKVAIIPHHFPEWNINQALAIFRPLKYLDNKFLHYVLSCHATLERVLQETKGTAGQDNLSLEQCRNLLIPLYPLSQQLRIVTKVNQLMTLCDKLEAQLKQSVGDSEKLMEVAVRQLLNVDTIVADGISTNTTMQETRTVKRNIAKIHSYDGEAVQLNLPLF
;
A
#
# COMPACT_ATOMS: atom_id res chain seq x y z
N MET A 1 7.74 -23.85 20.53
CA MET A 1 8.54 -22.79 19.90
C MET A 1 7.57 -21.92 19.15
N ASN A 2 7.50 -20.63 19.52
CA ASN A 2 6.45 -19.71 19.08
C ASN A 2 7.07 -18.66 18.16
N ILE A 3 6.39 -18.41 17.04
CA ILE A 3 6.76 -17.34 16.10
C ILE A 3 6.14 -16.04 16.62
N VAL A 4 6.94 -15.20 17.27
CA VAL A 4 6.57 -13.86 17.80
C VAL A 4 7.11 -12.76 16.87
N GLY A 5 6.27 -11.83 16.41
CA GLY A 5 6.68 -10.68 15.59
C GLY A 5 5.67 -10.25 14.51
N PRO A 6 5.86 -9.07 13.88
CA PRO A 6 4.87 -8.34 13.06
C PRO A 6 4.38 -9.11 11.82
N PRO A 7 3.26 -8.65 11.19
CA PRO A 7 2.04 -9.45 11.00
C PRO A 7 2.26 -10.83 10.41
N LEU A 8 1.50 -11.80 10.94
CA LEU A 8 1.40 -13.15 10.41
C LEU A 8 1.03 -13.13 8.91
N GLY A 9 1.57 -14.09 8.14
CA GLY A 9 1.29 -14.23 6.71
C GLY A 9 2.28 -13.56 5.76
N LYS A 10 3.41 -13.05 6.26
CA LYS A 10 4.54 -12.68 5.39
C LYS A 10 5.33 -13.93 4.99
N VAL A 11 5.46 -14.15 3.69
CA VAL A 11 6.12 -15.31 3.10
C VAL A 11 7.19 -14.82 2.13
N ALA A 12 8.31 -15.54 2.09
CA ALA A 12 9.40 -15.26 1.15
C ALA A 12 9.97 -16.57 0.60
N ILE A 13 10.49 -16.51 -0.62
CA ILE A 13 11.26 -17.60 -1.23
C ILE A 13 12.74 -17.35 -0.96
N ILE A 14 13.41 -18.31 -0.34
CA ILE A 14 14.85 -18.25 -0.12
C ILE A 14 15.56 -18.41 -1.47
N PRO A 15 16.39 -17.45 -1.90
CA PRO A 15 17.07 -17.55 -3.17
C PRO A 15 18.37 -18.35 -3.07
N HIS A 16 18.83 -18.89 -4.20
CA HIS A 16 19.95 -19.83 -4.26
C HIS A 16 21.34 -19.16 -4.37
N HIS A 17 21.44 -17.84 -4.23
CA HIS A 17 22.70 -17.10 -4.43
C HIS A 17 23.77 -17.40 -3.37
N PHE A 18 23.34 -17.85 -2.18
CA PHE A 18 24.22 -18.13 -1.05
C PHE A 18 24.15 -19.60 -0.67
N PRO A 19 25.29 -20.22 -0.29
CA PRO A 19 25.32 -21.62 0.13
C PRO A 19 24.64 -21.84 1.49
N GLU A 20 24.63 -20.82 2.35
CA GLU A 20 24.11 -20.89 3.71
C GLU A 20 23.34 -19.63 4.07
N TRP A 21 22.37 -19.79 4.97
CA TRP A 21 21.52 -18.71 5.48
C TRP A 21 21.39 -18.84 7.00
N ASN A 22 21.38 -17.69 7.69
CA ASN A 22 20.99 -17.62 9.09
C ASN A 22 19.52 -17.22 9.20
N ILE A 23 18.77 -17.89 10.05
CA ILE A 23 17.36 -17.57 10.31
C ILE A 23 17.11 -17.32 11.79
N ASN A 24 16.23 -16.36 12.07
CA ASN A 24 15.71 -16.15 13.42
C ASN A 24 14.82 -17.33 13.85
N GLN A 25 14.73 -17.57 15.16
CA GLN A 25 13.86 -18.60 15.76
C GLN A 25 12.35 -18.37 15.50
N ALA A 26 11.95 -17.13 15.21
CA ALA A 26 10.57 -16.75 14.91
C ALA A 26 10.20 -16.96 13.42
N LEU A 27 10.77 -17.95 12.73
CA LEU A 27 10.46 -18.27 11.33
C LEU A 27 10.12 -19.75 11.18
N ALA A 28 9.10 -20.04 10.34
CA ALA A 28 8.81 -21.38 9.87
C ALA A 28 9.42 -21.58 8.46
N ILE A 29 10.09 -22.72 8.25
CA ILE A 29 10.59 -23.12 6.94
C ILE A 29 9.68 -24.19 6.36
N PHE A 30 9.14 -23.92 5.16
CA PHE A 30 8.47 -24.92 4.33
C PHE A 30 9.43 -25.39 3.25
N ARG A 31 9.78 -26.68 3.25
CA ARG A 31 10.55 -27.30 2.17
C ARG A 31 9.57 -28.01 1.23
N PRO A 32 9.36 -27.51 0.00
CA PRO A 32 8.43 -28.13 -0.92
C PRO A 32 8.91 -29.54 -1.33
N LEU A 33 7.94 -30.44 -1.49
CA LEU A 33 8.18 -31.78 -2.04
C LEU A 33 8.40 -31.69 -3.55
N LYS A 34 8.96 -32.74 -4.16
CA LYS A 34 9.31 -32.79 -5.60
C LYS A 34 8.16 -32.40 -6.55
N TYR A 35 6.92 -32.67 -6.15
CA TYR A 35 5.72 -32.44 -6.95
C TYR A 35 4.98 -31.12 -6.61
N LEU A 36 5.58 -30.27 -5.78
CA LEU A 36 5.03 -28.99 -5.38
C LEU A 36 5.97 -27.87 -5.80
N ASP A 37 5.52 -27.00 -6.70
CA ASP A 37 6.28 -25.85 -7.16
C ASP A 37 6.43 -24.81 -6.03
N ASN A 38 7.63 -24.27 -5.88
CA ASN A 38 7.96 -23.34 -4.78
C ASN A 38 7.22 -22.00 -4.92
N LYS A 39 7.03 -21.49 -6.15
CA LYS A 39 6.29 -20.24 -6.38
C LYS A 39 4.79 -20.45 -6.15
N PHE A 40 4.27 -21.61 -6.54
CA PHE A 40 2.90 -21.98 -6.24
C PHE A 40 2.67 -22.03 -4.72
N LEU A 41 3.54 -22.73 -3.97
CA LEU A 41 3.46 -22.79 -2.51
C LEU A 41 3.55 -21.40 -1.87
N HIS A 42 4.43 -20.52 -2.37
CA HIS A 42 4.52 -19.13 -1.93
C HIS A 42 3.18 -18.39 -2.07
N TYR A 43 2.49 -18.50 -3.21
CA TYR A 43 1.18 -17.85 -3.39
C TYR A 43 0.10 -18.45 -2.51
N VAL A 44 0.10 -19.78 -2.34
CA VAL A 44 -0.83 -20.45 -1.43
C VAL A 44 -0.64 -19.96 0.00
N LEU A 45 0.59 -19.92 0.51
CA LEU A 45 0.87 -19.46 1.87
C LEU A 45 0.64 -17.95 2.06
N SER A 46 0.72 -17.17 0.98
CA SER A 46 0.38 -15.73 0.99
C SER A 46 -1.12 -15.48 0.95
N CYS A 47 -1.93 -16.49 0.64
CA CYS A 47 -3.38 -16.35 0.59
C CYS A 47 -3.97 -16.43 2.01
N HIS A 48 -4.77 -15.42 2.37
CA HIS A 48 -5.42 -15.37 3.68
C HIS A 48 -6.28 -16.61 3.95
N ALA A 49 -7.01 -17.11 2.94
CA ALA A 49 -7.87 -18.30 3.06
C ALA A 49 -7.09 -19.56 3.49
N THR A 50 -5.81 -19.68 3.12
CA THR A 50 -4.97 -20.81 3.56
C THR A 50 -4.66 -20.73 5.06
N LEU A 51 -4.48 -19.52 5.58
CA LEU A 51 -4.11 -19.28 6.97
C LEU A 51 -5.32 -19.11 7.89
N GLU A 52 -6.49 -18.77 7.33
CA GLU A 52 -7.70 -18.37 8.05
C GLU A 52 -8.03 -19.30 9.21
N ARG A 53 -8.15 -20.60 8.95
CA ARG A 53 -8.47 -21.59 9.98
C ARG A 53 -7.47 -21.55 11.14
N VAL A 54 -6.18 -21.49 10.82
CA VAL A 54 -5.12 -21.53 11.82
C VAL A 54 -5.03 -20.21 12.57
N LEU A 55 -5.29 -19.08 11.90
CA LEU A 55 -5.38 -17.77 12.53
C LEU A 55 -6.56 -17.68 13.51
N GLN A 56 -7.72 -18.27 13.17
CA GLN A 56 -8.88 -18.36 14.06
C GLN A 56 -8.62 -19.23 15.29
N GLU A 57 -7.83 -20.31 15.14
CA GLU A 57 -7.43 -21.19 16.24
C GLU A 57 -6.29 -20.59 17.10
N THR A 58 -5.62 -19.54 16.60
CA THR A 58 -4.53 -18.87 17.31
C THR A 58 -5.09 -17.94 18.37
N LYS A 59 -5.09 -18.39 19.63
CA LYS A 59 -5.39 -17.53 20.79
C LYS A 59 -4.10 -16.82 21.22
N GLY A 60 -3.94 -15.57 20.82
CA GLY A 60 -2.85 -14.74 21.33
C GLY A 60 -3.01 -14.47 22.83
N THR A 61 -1.94 -14.63 23.60
CA THR A 61 -1.87 -14.08 24.95
C THR A 61 -1.45 -12.61 24.83
N ALA A 62 -2.23 -11.67 25.38
CA ALA A 62 -1.92 -10.24 25.37
C ALA A 62 -1.73 -9.59 23.97
N GLY A 63 -2.57 -9.97 22.99
CA GLY A 63 -2.61 -9.30 21.67
C GLY A 63 -1.45 -9.64 20.72
N GLN A 64 -0.68 -10.70 21.02
CA GLN A 64 0.33 -11.24 20.12
C GLN A 64 -0.13 -12.59 19.56
N ASP A 65 -0.50 -12.60 18.28
CA ASP A 65 -0.82 -13.84 17.57
C ASP A 65 0.49 -14.59 17.27
N ASN A 66 0.59 -15.82 17.77
CA ASN A 66 1.77 -16.65 17.62
C ASN A 66 1.42 -17.93 16.88
N LEU A 67 2.08 -18.16 15.75
CA LEU A 67 1.94 -19.40 15.00
C LEU A 67 2.93 -20.44 15.53
N SER A 68 2.43 -21.58 15.99
CA SER A 68 3.26 -22.72 16.40
C SER A 68 3.70 -23.56 15.21
N LEU A 69 4.82 -24.29 15.35
CA LEU A 69 5.27 -25.22 14.31
C LEU A 69 4.28 -26.38 14.06
N GLU A 70 3.48 -26.75 15.06
CA GLU A 70 2.43 -27.76 14.90
C GLU A 70 1.32 -27.25 13.99
N GLN A 71 0.83 -26.04 14.26
CA GLN A 71 -0.12 -25.35 13.41
C GLN A 71 0.38 -25.20 11.97
N CYS A 72 1.66 -24.83 11.78
CA CYS A 72 2.27 -24.79 10.44
C CYS A 72 2.24 -26.14 9.72
N ARG A 73 2.50 -27.25 10.43
CA ARG A 73 2.49 -28.60 9.84
C ARG A 73 1.10 -29.07 9.46
N ASN A 74 0.08 -28.56 10.14
CA ASN A 74 -1.33 -28.91 9.91
C ASN A 74 -2.03 -28.02 8.88
N LEU A 75 -1.31 -27.08 8.25
CA LEU A 75 -1.86 -26.26 7.17
C LEU A 75 -2.30 -27.13 6.00
N LEU A 76 -3.50 -26.88 5.50
CA LEU A 76 -4.06 -27.55 4.35
C LEU A 76 -3.55 -26.88 3.07
N ILE A 77 -2.59 -27.52 2.41
CA ILE A 77 -2.03 -27.05 1.14
C ILE A 77 -2.72 -27.80 -0.01
N PRO A 78 -3.40 -27.11 -0.95
CA PRO A 78 -4.02 -27.76 -2.08
C PRO A 78 -2.95 -28.35 -3.01
N LEU A 79 -3.18 -29.59 -3.46
CA LEU A 79 -2.26 -30.30 -4.32
C LEU A 79 -2.86 -30.51 -5.71
N TYR A 80 -2.34 -29.76 -6.68
CA TYR A 80 -2.71 -29.88 -8.10
C TYR A 80 -1.62 -30.56 -8.92
N PRO A 81 -1.89 -31.05 -10.14
CA PRO A 81 -0.85 -31.44 -11.07
C PRO A 81 0.15 -30.29 -11.33
N LEU A 82 1.44 -30.59 -11.49
CA LEU A 82 2.49 -29.58 -11.69
C LEU A 82 2.18 -28.60 -12.84
N SER A 83 1.61 -29.10 -13.94
CA SER A 83 1.21 -28.24 -15.06
C SER A 83 0.17 -27.19 -14.68
N GLN A 84 -0.78 -27.54 -13.80
CA GLN A 84 -1.78 -26.60 -13.29
C GLN A 84 -1.15 -25.61 -12.32
N GLN A 85 -0.26 -26.06 -11.43
CA GLN A 85 0.47 -25.17 -10.52
C GLN A 85 1.24 -24.10 -11.30
N LEU A 86 1.98 -24.48 -12.34
CA LEU A 86 2.73 -23.55 -13.19
C LEU A 86 1.82 -22.59 -13.96
N ARG A 87 0.65 -23.07 -14.42
CA ARG A 87 -0.36 -22.21 -15.07
C ARG A 87 -0.90 -21.14 -14.11
N ILE A 88 -1.18 -21.51 -12.86
CA ILE A 88 -1.62 -20.58 -11.81
C ILE A 88 -0.52 -19.56 -11.55
N VAL A 89 0.71 -20.00 -11.32
CA VAL A 89 1.88 -19.11 -11.11
C VAL A 89 2.03 -18.10 -12.25
N THR A 90 1.89 -18.56 -13.50
CA THR A 90 1.97 -17.69 -14.67
C THR A 90 0.87 -16.62 -14.64
N LYS A 91 -0.37 -17.00 -14.33
CA LYS A 91 -1.50 -16.07 -14.28
C LYS A 91 -1.37 -15.05 -13.15
N VAL A 92 -0.96 -15.49 -11.96
CA VAL A 92 -0.73 -14.58 -10.83
C VAL A 92 0.36 -13.57 -11.18
N ASN A 93 1.48 -14.01 -11.78
CA ASN A 93 2.53 -13.08 -12.21
C ASN A 93 2.04 -12.06 -13.23
N GLN A 94 1.27 -12.49 -14.24
CA GLN A 94 0.67 -11.59 -15.23
C GLN A 94 -0.21 -10.51 -14.58
N LEU A 95 -1.01 -10.90 -13.59
CA LEU A 95 -1.89 -9.98 -12.86
C LEU A 95 -1.09 -9.01 -11.98
N MET A 96 -0.08 -9.50 -11.26
CA MET A 96 0.77 -8.64 -10.43
C MET A 96 1.52 -7.60 -11.28
N THR A 97 2.08 -7.99 -12.42
CA THR A 97 2.71 -7.05 -13.35
C THR A 97 1.73 -6.01 -13.89
N LEU A 98 0.46 -6.38 -14.11
CA LEU A 98 -0.57 -5.43 -14.50
C LEU A 98 -0.87 -4.45 -13.37
N CYS A 99 -0.98 -4.91 -12.13
CA CYS A 99 -1.14 -4.05 -10.96
C CYS A 99 0.02 -3.06 -10.82
N ASP A 100 1.27 -3.52 -10.91
CA ASP A 100 2.46 -2.66 -10.83
C ASP A 100 2.41 -1.54 -11.89
N LYS A 101 1.99 -1.88 -13.12
CA LYS A 101 1.83 -0.91 -14.21
C LYS A 101 0.73 0.12 -13.88
N LEU A 102 -0.41 -0.32 -13.38
CA LEU A 102 -1.53 0.56 -13.04
C LEU A 102 -1.16 1.49 -11.87
N GLU A 103 -0.47 0.98 -10.86
CA GLU A 103 0.03 1.78 -9.73
C GLU A 103 1.00 2.86 -10.21
N ALA A 104 1.94 2.51 -11.09
CA ALA A 104 2.86 3.47 -11.68
C ALA A 104 2.13 4.57 -12.47
N GLN A 105 1.13 4.19 -13.28
CA GLN A 105 0.31 5.13 -14.04
C GLN A 105 -0.51 6.06 -13.13
N LEU A 106 -1.11 5.53 -12.07
CA LEU A 106 -1.87 6.32 -11.11
C LEU A 106 -0.97 7.33 -10.40
N LYS A 107 0.20 6.90 -9.93
CA LYS A 107 1.18 7.77 -9.28
C LYS A 107 1.63 8.91 -10.21
N GLN A 108 1.86 8.59 -11.49
CA GLN A 108 2.18 9.59 -12.49
C GLN A 108 1.03 10.60 -12.69
N SER A 109 -0.20 10.10 -12.85
CA SER A 109 -1.40 10.94 -13.04
C SER A 109 -1.60 11.93 -11.89
N VAL A 110 -1.46 11.47 -10.64
CA VAL A 110 -1.53 12.33 -9.45
C VAL A 110 -0.45 13.41 -9.49
N GLY A 111 0.80 13.03 -9.76
CA GLY A 111 1.91 13.99 -9.83
C GLY A 111 1.77 15.00 -10.97
N ASP A 112 1.17 14.61 -12.09
CA ASP A 112 0.91 15.54 -13.21
C ASP A 112 -0.25 16.49 -12.88
N SER A 113 -1.30 16.01 -12.19
CA SER A 113 -2.38 16.86 -11.70
C SER A 113 -1.89 17.91 -10.70
N GLU A 114 -0.98 17.54 -9.78
CA GLU A 114 -0.38 18.48 -8.82
C GLU A 114 0.40 19.60 -9.53
N LYS A 115 1.21 19.24 -10.54
CA LYS A 115 1.96 20.23 -11.34
C LYS A 115 1.03 21.15 -12.14
N LEU A 116 -0.04 20.61 -12.74
CA LEU A 116 -1.02 21.41 -13.47
C LEU A 116 -1.73 22.41 -12.54
N MET A 117 -2.09 21.98 -11.33
CA MET A 117 -2.65 22.86 -10.31
C MET A 117 -1.68 23.97 -9.92
N GLU A 118 -0.40 23.63 -9.70
CA GLU A 118 0.63 24.62 -9.39
C GLU A 118 0.79 25.66 -10.51
N VAL A 119 0.82 25.22 -11.77
CA VAL A 119 0.90 26.11 -12.94
C VAL A 119 -0.34 26.99 -13.05
N ALA A 120 -1.54 26.43 -12.88
CA ALA A 120 -2.79 27.18 -12.96
C ALA A 120 -2.87 28.26 -11.85
N VAL A 121 -2.49 27.92 -10.62
CA VAL A 121 -2.42 28.89 -9.52
C VAL A 121 -1.39 29.98 -9.83
N ARG A 122 -0.19 29.63 -10.30
CA ARG A 122 0.82 30.61 -10.71
C ARG A 122 0.32 31.54 -11.81
N GLN A 123 -0.41 31.03 -12.81
CA GLN A 123 -1.01 31.84 -13.87
C GLN A 123 -2.10 32.79 -13.35
N LEU A 124 -2.98 32.30 -12.46
CA LEU A 124 -4.03 33.13 -11.86
C LEU A 124 -3.46 34.23 -10.94
N LEU A 125 -2.30 33.98 -10.33
CA LEU A 125 -1.61 34.96 -9.47
C LEU A 125 -0.70 35.91 -10.28
N ASN A 126 -0.19 35.49 -11.43
CA ASN A 126 0.50 36.35 -12.40
C ASN A 126 -0.50 37.07 -13.30
N VAL A 127 -1.38 37.87 -12.69
CA VAL A 127 -2.06 38.95 -13.42
C VAL A 127 -1.01 40.01 -13.74
N ASP A 128 -0.25 39.80 -14.82
CA ASP A 128 0.43 40.89 -15.48
C ASP A 128 -0.64 41.84 -16.02
N THR A 129 -0.80 42.95 -15.30
CA THR A 129 -1.16 44.26 -15.85
C THR A 129 -2.39 44.30 -16.76
N ILE A 130 -3.57 44.44 -16.14
CA ILE A 130 -4.54 45.42 -16.66
C ILE A 130 -3.96 46.82 -16.39
N VAL A 131 -2.89 47.14 -17.11
CA VAL A 131 -2.37 48.49 -17.35
C VAL A 131 -2.17 48.59 -18.85
N ALA A 132 -3.25 48.37 -19.60
CA ALA A 132 -3.28 48.67 -21.02
C ALA A 132 -4.37 49.70 -21.38
N ASP A 133 -5.32 50.01 -20.48
CA ASP A 133 -6.25 51.13 -20.70
C ASP A 133 -6.57 51.87 -19.39
N GLY A 134 -5.78 52.90 -19.10
CA GLY A 134 -6.28 54.20 -18.60
C GLY A 134 -7.07 54.32 -17.28
N ILE A 135 -7.10 53.35 -16.35
CA ILE A 135 -7.85 53.52 -15.09
C ILE A 135 -6.94 53.62 -13.85
N SER A 136 -7.02 54.81 -13.23
CA SER A 136 -6.54 55.29 -11.93
C SER A 136 -6.04 54.26 -10.89
N THR A 137 -4.82 54.47 -10.42
CA THR A 137 -4.00 53.62 -9.53
C THR A 137 -4.45 53.53 -8.06
N ASN A 138 -5.66 53.95 -7.69
CA ASN A 138 -6.09 53.97 -6.27
C ASN A 138 -6.91 52.75 -5.83
N THR A 139 -7.51 51.99 -6.74
CA THR A 139 -8.38 50.84 -6.40
C THR A 139 -7.58 49.56 -6.13
N THR A 140 -6.47 49.36 -6.85
CA THR A 140 -5.67 48.12 -6.85
C THR A 140 -4.97 47.85 -5.51
N MET A 141 -4.63 48.89 -4.75
CA MET A 141 -3.97 48.76 -3.43
C MET A 141 -4.92 48.28 -2.32
N GLN A 142 -6.23 48.53 -2.44
CA GLN A 142 -7.22 48.03 -1.47
C GLN A 142 -7.59 46.56 -1.73
N GLU A 143 -7.67 46.16 -3.00
CA GLU A 143 -7.93 44.78 -3.39
C GLU A 143 -6.76 43.86 -3.03
N THR A 144 -5.52 44.30 -3.26
CA THR A 144 -4.32 43.54 -2.88
C THR A 144 -4.20 43.37 -1.36
N ARG A 145 -4.62 44.36 -0.56
CA ARG A 145 -4.70 44.24 0.90
C ARG A 145 -5.80 43.26 1.34
N THR A 146 -6.93 43.25 0.65
CA THR A 146 -8.06 42.36 0.96
C THR A 146 -7.71 40.91 0.64
N VAL A 147 -7.06 40.66 -0.50
CA VAL A 147 -6.58 39.32 -0.88
C VAL A 147 -5.50 38.83 0.08
N LYS A 148 -4.51 39.66 0.46
CA LYS A 148 -3.51 39.29 1.48
C LYS A 148 -4.15 38.99 2.85
N ARG A 149 -5.20 39.73 3.23
CA ARG A 149 -5.94 39.50 4.48
C ARG A 149 -6.76 38.20 4.44
N ASN A 150 -7.30 37.83 3.28
CA ASN A 150 -8.04 36.59 3.11
C ASN A 150 -7.10 35.37 3.04
N ILE A 151 -5.93 35.49 2.42
CA ILE A 151 -4.90 34.45 2.43
C ILE A 151 -4.36 34.21 3.85
N ALA A 152 -4.19 35.28 4.65
CA ALA A 152 -3.80 35.17 6.05
C ALA A 152 -4.87 34.49 6.93
N LYS A 153 -6.17 34.66 6.61
CA LYS A 153 -7.27 33.93 7.27
C LYS A 153 -7.33 32.45 6.87
N ILE A 154 -6.91 32.11 5.65
CA ILE A 154 -6.84 30.72 5.18
C ILE A 154 -5.68 29.98 5.86
N HIS A 155 -4.54 30.64 6.10
CA HIS A 155 -3.40 30.07 6.82
C HIS A 155 -3.58 29.96 8.35
N SER A 156 -4.63 30.57 8.93
CA SER A 156 -4.97 30.43 10.35
C SER A 156 -6.04 29.37 10.63
N TYR A 157 -6.59 28.73 9.59
CA TYR A 157 -7.45 27.55 9.72
C TYR A 157 -6.57 26.29 9.74
N ASP A 158 -5.75 26.18 10.79
CA ASP A 158 -5.21 24.89 11.19
C ASP A 158 -6.38 24.01 11.64
N GLY A 159 -6.49 22.83 11.03
CA GLY A 159 -7.64 21.96 11.14
C GLY A 159 -7.97 21.57 12.57
N GLU A 160 -9.18 21.91 13.01
CA GLU A 160 -9.88 21.05 13.94
C GLU A 160 -10.38 19.83 13.17
N ALA A 161 -9.89 18.66 13.58
CA ALA A 161 -10.34 17.37 13.09
C ALA A 161 -11.85 17.23 13.35
N VAL A 162 -12.63 17.28 12.27
CA VAL A 162 -14.05 16.93 12.33
C VAL A 162 -14.15 15.41 12.44
N GLN A 163 -14.52 14.93 13.62
CA GLN A 163 -14.86 13.54 13.87
C GLN A 163 -16.19 13.23 13.15
N LEU A 164 -16.11 12.61 11.97
CA LEU A 164 -17.27 12.15 11.22
C LEU A 164 -17.81 10.86 11.86
N ASN A 165 -18.83 10.99 12.70
CA ASN A 165 -19.72 9.87 13.08
C ASN A 165 -20.61 9.54 11.88
N LEU A 166 -20.27 8.49 11.14
CA LEU A 166 -21.20 7.86 10.20
C LEU A 166 -22.00 6.77 10.93
N PRO A 167 -23.33 6.70 10.76
CA PRO A 167 -24.14 5.64 11.32
C PRO A 167 -23.78 4.32 10.64
N LEU A 168 -23.50 3.30 11.46
CA LEU A 168 -23.40 1.90 11.04
C LEU A 168 -24.74 1.47 10.43
N PHE A 169 -24.70 1.04 9.18
CA PHE A 169 -25.64 0.06 8.61
C PHE A 169 -24.89 -1.24 8.40
#